data_AF-A0A7S2X4C6-F1
#
_entry.id   AF-A0A7S2X4C6-F1
#
_cell.length_a   1.000
_cell.length_b   1.000
_cell.length_c   1.000
_cell.angle_alpha   90.00
_cell.angle_beta   90.00
_cell.angle_gamma   90.00
#
_symmetry.space_group_name_H-M   'P 1'
#
loop_
_entity.id
_entity.type
_entity.pdbx_description
1 polymer ?
#
loop_
_entity_poly.entity_id
_entity_poly.type
_entity_poly.pdbx_seq_one_letter_code
_entity_poly.pdbx_strand_id
1 'polypeptide(L)'
;VLFVDPWQIGASCQEFTNEFNATDGTFQQHFSVHYGRIPFSQTYIFEQDPSGEKGVYTKYLTGAKALLQLPTVVVDVTESDGQYSLMTTYTKKVVVGKASVQELRFSSRTPSLDNATLQGMVDVARKVGLNEDIIAKLKPVNQTDCPSLAMVLV
;
A
#
# COMPACT_ATOMS: atom_id res chain seq x y z
N VAL A 1 -3.89 -5.36 -9.73
CA VAL A 1 -3.90 -4.44 -8.56
C VAL A 1 -3.88 -2.98 -9.02
N LEU A 2 -4.38 -2.04 -8.21
CA LEU A 2 -4.47 -0.60 -8.55
C LEU A 2 -3.81 0.27 -7.49
N PHE A 3 -3.30 1.43 -7.87
CA PHE A 3 -2.68 2.37 -6.93
C PHE A 3 -2.83 3.84 -7.33
N VAL A 4 -2.80 4.70 -6.33
CA VAL A 4 -2.45 6.13 -6.40
C VAL A 4 -1.39 6.36 -5.34
N ASP A 5 -0.18 6.65 -5.77
CA ASP A 5 0.94 6.92 -4.87
C ASP A 5 1.92 7.85 -5.61
N PRO A 6 2.15 9.09 -5.13
CA PRO A 6 3.07 10.02 -5.77
C PRO A 6 4.49 9.46 -5.92
N TRP A 7 4.91 8.59 -5.01
CA TRP A 7 6.22 7.94 -5.01
C TRP A 7 6.26 6.67 -5.86
N GLN A 8 5.27 6.42 -6.70
CA GLN A 8 5.22 5.30 -7.64
C GLN A 8 4.89 5.76 -9.07
N ILE A 9 4.89 7.07 -9.34
CA ILE A 9 4.66 7.61 -10.68
C ILE A 9 5.80 7.15 -11.61
N GLY A 10 5.43 6.46 -12.70
CA GLY A 10 6.39 5.93 -13.68
C GLY A 10 7.05 4.62 -13.26
N ALA A 11 6.60 4.00 -12.16
CA ALA A 11 7.18 2.78 -11.62
C ALA A 11 6.45 1.52 -12.14
N SER A 12 7.14 0.39 -12.17
CA SER A 12 6.64 -0.95 -12.56
C SER A 12 7.12 -2.02 -11.57
N CYS A 13 6.55 -3.22 -11.62
CA CYS A 13 7.00 -4.34 -10.77
C CYS A 13 6.90 -4.02 -9.27
N GLN A 14 5.83 -3.31 -8.87
CA GLN A 14 5.56 -3.01 -7.48
C GLN A 14 5.30 -4.32 -6.73
N GLU A 15 6.10 -4.60 -5.72
CA GLU A 15 5.96 -5.74 -4.84
C GLU A 15 6.19 -5.31 -3.39
N PHE A 16 5.57 -6.02 -2.46
CA PHE A 16 5.93 -5.87 -1.07
C PHE A 16 5.71 -7.14 -0.26
N THR A 17 6.54 -7.28 0.76
CA THR A 17 6.35 -8.23 1.84
C THR A 17 6.05 -7.48 3.13
N ASN A 18 5.16 -8.01 3.94
CA ASN A 18 4.87 -7.48 5.27
C ASN A 18 5.38 -8.46 6.32
N GLU A 19 6.10 -7.95 7.31
CA GLU A 19 6.60 -8.72 8.44
C GLU A 19 6.00 -8.14 9.72
N PHE A 20 5.26 -8.96 10.47
CA PHE A 20 4.62 -8.54 11.73
C PHE A 20 5.48 -8.93 12.92
N ASN A 21 5.81 -7.96 13.77
CA ASN A 21 6.46 -8.21 15.04
C ASN A 21 5.40 -8.29 16.15
N ALA A 22 5.12 -9.50 16.62
CA ALA A 22 4.14 -9.74 17.69
C ALA A 22 4.57 -9.16 19.05
N THR A 23 5.83 -8.77 19.22
CA THR A 23 6.37 -8.30 20.51
C THR A 23 5.99 -6.85 20.80
N ASP A 24 6.05 -6.00 19.78
CA ASP A 24 5.77 -4.56 19.90
C ASP A 24 4.55 -4.12 19.09
N GLY A 25 3.90 -5.05 18.38
CA GLY A 25 2.72 -4.78 17.55
C GLY A 25 3.03 -3.99 16.27
N THR A 26 4.32 -3.77 15.96
CA THR A 26 4.72 -3.09 14.74
C THR A 26 4.71 -4.07 13.56
N PHE A 27 4.51 -3.54 12.36
CA PHE A 27 4.83 -4.30 11.16
C PHE A 27 5.70 -3.50 10.21
N GLN A 28 6.58 -4.20 9.50
CA GLN A 28 7.44 -3.64 8.48
C GLN A 28 6.91 -4.04 7.12
N GLN A 29 7.02 -3.15 6.15
CA GLN A 29 6.75 -3.42 4.76
C GLN A 29 8.03 -3.19 3.96
N HIS A 30 8.59 -4.25 3.40
CA HIS A 30 9.65 -4.14 2.41
C HIS A 30 8.99 -3.94 1.06
N PHE A 31 9.12 -2.73 0.51
CA PHE A 31 8.55 -2.36 -0.77
C PHE A 31 9.65 -2.30 -1.84
N SER A 32 9.41 -2.92 -2.98
CA SER A 32 10.31 -2.94 -4.14
C SER A 32 9.57 -2.52 -5.40
N VAL A 33 10.27 -1.82 -6.28
CA VAL A 33 9.73 -1.35 -7.56
C VAL A 33 10.87 -1.07 -8.55
N HIS A 34 10.56 -1.01 -9.83
CA HIS A 34 11.48 -0.59 -10.88
C HIS A 34 11.09 0.78 -11.45
N TYR A 35 12.08 1.64 -11.65
CA TYR A 35 11.98 2.86 -12.44
C TYR A 35 12.74 2.65 -13.75
N GLY A 36 12.01 2.22 -14.78
CA GLY A 36 12.63 1.70 -16.00
C GLY A 36 13.47 0.47 -15.68
N ARG A 37 14.80 0.56 -15.85
CA ARG A 37 15.74 -0.53 -15.54
C ARG A 37 16.38 -0.44 -14.15
N ILE A 38 16.06 0.61 -13.38
CA ILE A 38 16.69 0.88 -12.09
C ILE A 38 15.80 0.27 -10.99
N PRO A 39 16.28 -0.77 -10.27
CA PRO A 39 15.56 -1.27 -9.10
C PRO A 39 15.66 -0.26 -7.96
N PHE A 40 14.55 -0.07 -7.24
CA PHE A 40 14.44 0.77 -6.08
C PHE A 40 13.69 0.02 -4.99
N SER A 41 14.23 0.03 -3.77
CA SER A 41 13.59 -0.58 -2.63
C SER A 41 13.64 0.32 -1.41
N GLN A 42 12.66 0.15 -0.54
CA GLN A 42 12.53 0.91 0.68
C GLN A 42 11.75 0.10 1.71
N THR A 43 12.09 0.31 2.98
CA THR A 43 11.37 -0.33 4.09
C THR A 43 10.53 0.72 4.78
N TYR A 44 9.24 0.44 4.93
CA TYR A 44 8.32 1.22 5.74
C TYR A 44 8.08 0.54 7.07
N ILE A 45 8.00 1.34 8.13
CA ILE A 45 7.56 0.90 9.46
C ILE A 45 6.14 1.41 9.67
N PHE A 46 5.28 0.54 10.18
CA PHE A 46 3.92 0.84 10.59
C PHE A 46 3.84 0.65 12.11
N GLU A 47 3.67 1.76 12.81
CA GLU A 47 3.39 1.76 14.24
C GLU A 47 1.88 1.87 14.44
N GLN A 48 1.34 1.10 15.38
CA GLN A 48 -0.07 1.18 15.72
C GLN A 48 -0.41 2.57 16.27
N ASP A 49 -1.61 3.06 15.96
CA ASP A 49 -2.10 4.32 16.54
C ASP A 49 -2.10 4.26 18.08
N PRO A 50 -1.64 5.32 18.78
CA PRO A 50 -1.62 5.35 20.24
C PRO A 50 -2.99 5.16 20.92
N SER A 51 -4.09 5.41 20.21
CA SER A 51 -5.44 5.11 20.70
C SER A 51 -5.74 3.61 20.78
N GLY A 52 -4.93 2.77 20.13
CA GLY A 52 -5.14 1.33 20.04
C GLY A 52 -6.17 0.92 18.98
N GLU A 53 -6.68 1.87 18.19
CA GLU A 53 -7.64 1.59 17.13
C GLU A 53 -7.05 0.60 16.12
N LYS A 54 -7.80 -0.47 15.82
CA LYS A 54 -7.34 -1.51 14.91
C LYS A 54 -7.38 -1.00 13.47
N GLY A 55 -6.38 -1.39 12.68
CA GLY A 55 -6.30 -0.97 11.28
C GLY A 55 -5.84 0.46 11.08
N VAL A 56 -5.50 1.21 12.14
CA VAL A 56 -4.97 2.57 12.06
C VAL A 56 -3.49 2.56 12.45
N TYR A 57 -2.66 3.12 11.58
CA TYR A 57 -1.22 3.09 11.70
C TYR A 57 -0.59 4.44 11.36
N THR A 58 0.56 4.70 11.96
CA THR A 58 1.50 5.71 11.49
C THR A 58 2.59 5.02 10.66
N LYS A 59 2.59 5.29 9.36
CA LYS A 59 3.60 4.79 8.41
C LYS A 59 4.74 5.78 8.27
N TYR A 60 5.97 5.31 8.23
CA TYR A 60 7.14 6.14 7.87
C TYR A 60 8.25 5.28 7.26
N LEU A 61 9.14 5.90 6.49
CA LEU A 61 10.32 5.24 5.94
C LEU A 61 11.33 4.95 7.07
N THR A 62 11.94 3.76 7.08
CA THR A 62 12.96 3.38 8.06
C THR A 62 14.08 4.43 8.12
N GLY A 63 14.41 4.90 9.33
CA GLY A 63 15.39 5.98 9.54
C GLY A 63 14.86 7.41 9.31
N ALA A 64 13.61 7.58 8.88
CA ALA A 64 13.03 8.88 8.52
C ALA A 64 11.77 9.25 9.33
N LYS A 65 11.52 8.60 10.48
CA LYS A 65 10.36 8.87 11.35
C LYS A 65 10.21 10.34 11.73
N ALA A 66 11.31 11.04 11.98
CA ALA A 66 11.29 12.45 12.34
C ALA A 66 10.96 13.39 11.15
N LEU A 67 11.19 12.92 9.92
CA LEU A 67 11.02 13.73 8.70
C LEU A 67 9.59 13.66 8.17
N LEU A 68 9.02 12.46 8.09
CA LEU A 68 7.70 12.26 7.53
C LEU A 68 7.00 11.04 8.12
N GLN A 69 5.95 11.32 8.89
CA GLN A 69 4.98 10.34 9.36
C GLN A 69 3.70 10.46 8.55
N LEU A 70 3.11 9.34 8.15
CA LEU A 70 1.97 9.27 7.26
C LEU A 70 0.84 8.47 7.94
N PRO A 71 -0.23 9.13 8.41
CA PRO A 71 -1.41 8.44 8.91
C PRO A 71 -1.98 7.54 7.82
N THR A 72 -2.06 6.25 8.12
CA THR A 72 -2.42 5.19 7.16
C THR A 72 -3.46 4.27 7.81
N VAL A 73 -4.51 3.96 7.07
CA VAL A 73 -5.56 3.04 7.51
C VAL A 73 -5.65 1.84 6.57
N VAL A 74 -5.88 0.68 7.14
CA VAL A 74 -6.37 -0.50 6.43
C VAL A 74 -7.89 -0.36 6.35
N VAL A 75 -8.38 -0.09 5.15
CA VAL A 75 -9.80 0.20 4.90
C VAL A 75 -10.61 -1.08 4.87
N ASP A 76 -10.07 -2.10 4.22
CA ASP A 76 -10.74 -3.37 4.01
C ASP A 76 -9.71 -4.46 3.75
N VAL A 77 -10.02 -5.68 4.20
CA VAL A 77 -9.24 -6.89 3.94
C VAL A 77 -10.19 -8.01 3.57
N THR A 78 -9.78 -8.80 2.57
CA THR A 78 -10.43 -10.10 2.28
C THR A 78 -9.46 -11.20 2.66
N GLU A 79 -9.96 -12.21 3.36
CA GLU A 79 -9.21 -13.40 3.74
C GLU A 79 -9.52 -14.57 2.79
N SER A 80 -8.51 -15.38 2.48
CA SER A 80 -8.61 -16.70 1.86
C SER A 80 -7.59 -17.60 2.52
N ASP A 81 -7.98 -18.82 2.89
CA ASP A 81 -7.08 -19.84 3.45
C ASP A 81 -6.31 -19.36 4.70
N GLY A 82 -7.00 -18.62 5.59
CA GLY A 82 -6.44 -18.08 6.82
C GLY A 82 -5.42 -16.95 6.61
N GLN A 83 -5.38 -16.37 5.41
CA GLN A 83 -4.43 -15.34 5.01
C GLN A 83 -5.13 -14.20 4.27
N TYR A 84 -4.64 -12.97 4.43
CA TYR A 84 -5.15 -11.84 3.65
C TYR A 84 -4.83 -12.04 2.16
N SER A 85 -5.86 -12.13 1.34
CA SER A 85 -5.77 -12.28 -0.13
C SER A 85 -5.86 -10.93 -0.82
N LEU A 86 -6.72 -10.03 -0.33
CA LEU A 86 -6.89 -8.66 -0.81
C LEU A 86 -6.76 -7.67 0.35
N MET A 87 -6.21 -6.49 0.07
CA MET A 87 -6.08 -5.43 1.06
C MET A 87 -6.23 -4.05 0.41
N THR A 88 -7.04 -3.20 1.02
CA THR A 88 -7.14 -1.77 0.66
C THR A 88 -6.50 -0.93 1.75
N THR A 89 -5.50 -0.11 1.38
CA THR A 89 -4.90 0.86 2.31
C THR A 89 -5.07 2.27 1.80
N TYR A 90 -5.31 3.19 2.73
CA TYR A 90 -5.47 4.61 2.45
C TYR A 90 -4.55 5.42 3.36
N THR A 91 -3.82 6.36 2.78
CA THR A 91 -2.94 7.29 3.51
C THR A 91 -3.36 8.70 3.19
N LYS A 92 -3.45 9.56 4.21
CA LYS A 92 -3.64 11.00 3.99
C LYS A 92 -2.91 11.81 5.05
N LYS A 93 -2.04 12.70 4.57
CA LYS A 93 -1.44 13.75 5.40
C LYS A 93 -1.64 15.09 4.74
N VAL A 94 -2.38 15.97 5.41
CA VAL A 94 -2.45 17.39 5.06
C VAL A 94 -1.26 18.07 5.71
N VAL A 95 -0.40 18.69 4.90
CA VAL A 95 0.69 19.54 5.39
C VAL A 95 0.25 20.98 5.18
N VAL A 96 0.01 21.72 6.26
CA VAL A 96 -0.44 23.12 6.19
C VAL A 96 0.52 23.94 5.31
N GLY A 97 -0.02 24.62 4.29
CA GLY A 97 0.75 25.43 3.34
C GLY A 97 1.54 24.64 2.28
N LYS A 98 1.37 23.31 2.18
CA LYS A 98 1.99 22.46 1.16
C LYS A 98 0.96 21.50 0.54
N ALA A 99 1.36 20.82 -0.53
CA ALA A 99 0.56 19.75 -1.13
C ALA A 99 0.29 18.65 -0.10
N SER A 100 -0.95 18.14 -0.06
CA SER A 100 -1.28 16.97 0.75
C SER A 100 -0.67 15.71 0.13
N VAL A 101 -0.12 14.83 0.95
CA VAL A 101 0.21 13.46 0.52
C VAL A 101 -1.05 12.63 0.67
N GLN A 102 -1.46 11.99 -0.42
CA GLN A 102 -2.56 11.04 -0.41
C GLN A 102 -2.16 9.80 -1.19
N GLU A 103 -2.46 8.63 -0.63
CA GLU A 103 -2.20 7.36 -1.27
C GLU A 103 -3.42 6.44 -1.11
N LEU A 104 -3.74 5.68 -2.15
CA LEU A 104 -4.75 4.63 -2.12
C LEU A 104 -4.16 3.42 -2.84
N ARG A 105 -4.10 2.26 -2.17
CA ARG A 105 -3.52 1.05 -2.76
C ARG A 105 -4.48 -0.12 -2.60
N PHE A 106 -4.76 -0.79 -3.71
CA PHE A 106 -5.46 -2.06 -3.78
C PHE A 106 -4.44 -3.15 -4.02
N SER A 107 -4.21 -3.99 -3.02
CA SER A 107 -3.15 -5.00 -3.02
C SER A 107 -3.73 -6.41 -3.08
N SER A 108 -2.97 -7.33 -3.66
CA SER A 108 -3.33 -8.74 -3.81
C SER A 108 -2.07 -9.61 -3.67
N ARG A 109 -2.26 -10.88 -3.32
CA ARG A 109 -1.22 -11.92 -3.42
C ARG A 109 -0.88 -12.32 -4.86
N THR A 110 -1.71 -11.93 -5.82
CA THR A 110 -1.50 -12.16 -7.26
C THR A 110 -1.16 -10.85 -7.98
N PRO A 111 -0.33 -10.89 -9.03
CA PRO A 111 0.08 -9.68 -9.76
C PRO A 111 -1.10 -8.98 -10.48
N SER A 112 -2.14 -9.73 -10.83
CA SER A 112 -3.34 -9.23 -11.49
C SER A 112 -4.62 -9.71 -10.80
N LEU A 113 -5.67 -8.91 -10.95
CA LEU A 113 -7.04 -9.19 -10.51
C LEU A 113 -7.96 -8.98 -11.70
N ASP A 114 -9.08 -9.70 -11.74
CA ASP A 114 -10.12 -9.44 -12.74
C ASP A 114 -10.85 -8.10 -12.45
N ASN A 115 -11.55 -7.59 -13.47
CA ASN A 115 -12.23 -6.31 -13.39
C ASN A 115 -13.36 -6.28 -12.34
N ALA A 116 -14.05 -7.40 -12.10
CA ALA A 116 -15.14 -7.45 -11.13
C ALA A 116 -14.60 -7.34 -9.70
N THR A 117 -13.50 -8.04 -9.41
CA THR A 117 -12.80 -7.94 -8.13
C THR A 117 -12.27 -6.52 -7.92
N LEU A 118 -11.64 -5.91 -8.93
CA LEU A 118 -11.17 -4.52 -8.84
C LEU A 118 -12.32 -3.53 -8.60
N GLN A 119 -13.45 -3.71 -9.30
CA GLN A 119 -14.62 -2.86 -9.11
C GLN A 119 -15.20 -3.01 -7.70
N GLY A 120 -15.24 -4.24 -7.15
CA GLY A 120 -15.65 -4.47 -5.77
C GLY A 120 -14.79 -3.69 -4.76
N MET A 121 -13.47 -3.66 -4.95
CA MET A 121 -12.57 -2.86 -4.10
C MET A 121 -12.84 -1.34 -4.24
N VAL A 122 -13.12 -0.86 -5.45
CA VAL A 122 -13.56 0.53 -5.68
C VAL A 122 -14.86 0.83 -4.93
N ASP A 123 -15.85 -0.06 -5.01
CA ASP A 123 -17.15 0.16 -4.40
C ASP A 123 -17.07 0.17 -2.87
N VAL A 124 -16.21 -0.66 -2.28
CA VAL A 124 -15.89 -0.60 -0.84
C VAL A 124 -15.24 0.74 -0.48
N ALA A 125 -14.24 1.19 -1.24
CA ALA A 125 -13.59 2.49 -1.03
C ALA A 125 -14.61 3.65 -1.05
N ARG A 126 -15.56 3.63 -1.99
CA ARG A 126 -16.66 4.61 -2.04
C ARG A 126 -17.58 4.52 -0.84
N LYS A 127 -17.98 3.30 -0.47
CA LYS A 127 -18.92 3.06 0.63
C LYS A 127 -18.38 3.57 1.97
N VAL A 128 -17.08 3.50 2.20
CA VAL A 128 -16.43 4.06 3.41
C VAL A 128 -16.17 5.57 3.32
N GLY A 129 -16.55 6.21 2.22
CA GLY A 129 -16.46 7.66 2.04
C GLY A 129 -15.13 8.17 1.50
N LEU A 130 -14.31 7.34 0.83
CA LEU A 130 -13.14 7.87 0.12
C LEU A 130 -13.59 8.75 -1.05
N ASN A 131 -12.88 9.87 -1.23
CA ASN A 131 -13.24 10.89 -2.20
C ASN A 131 -13.06 10.40 -3.66
N GLU A 132 -14.00 10.72 -4.55
CA GLU A 132 -13.95 10.29 -5.96
C GLU A 132 -12.71 10.79 -6.70
N ASP A 133 -12.12 11.93 -6.33
CA ASP A 133 -10.92 12.46 -6.99
C ASP A 133 -9.69 11.56 -6.81
N ILE A 134 -9.59 10.84 -5.69
CA ILE A 134 -8.49 9.87 -5.51
C ILE A 134 -8.83 8.55 -6.18
N ILE A 135 -10.09 8.12 -6.14
CA ILE A 135 -10.54 6.88 -6.79
C ILE A 135 -10.35 6.98 -8.31
N ALA A 136 -10.71 8.10 -8.92
CA ALA A 136 -10.56 8.36 -10.35
C ALA A 136 -9.09 8.41 -10.82
N LYS A 137 -8.13 8.55 -9.89
CA LYS A 137 -6.70 8.57 -10.20
C LYS A 137 -6.05 7.20 -10.14
N LEU A 138 -6.77 6.16 -9.71
CA LEU A 138 -6.25 4.79 -9.61
C LEU A 138 -5.71 4.31 -10.97
N LYS A 139 -4.50 3.77 -10.95
CA LYS A 139 -3.85 3.21 -12.13
C LYS A 139 -3.46 1.76 -11.89
N PRO A 140 -3.47 0.90 -12.92
CA PRO A 140 -2.95 -0.44 -12.80
C PRO A 140 -1.44 -0.42 -12.60
N VAL A 141 -0.97 -1.34 -11.75
CA VAL A 141 0.45 -1.69 -11.65
C VAL A 141 0.89 -2.32 -12.98
N ASN A 142 1.99 -1.82 -13.54
CA ASN A 142 2.59 -2.41 -14.73
C ASN A 142 3.48 -3.60 -14.33
N GLN A 143 3.13 -4.80 -14.78
CA GLN A 143 3.84 -6.05 -14.51
C GLN A 143 4.48 -6.69 -15.76
N THR A 144 4.46 -6.02 -16.92
CA THR A 144 4.77 -6.63 -18.23
C THR A 144 6.23 -7.08 -18.38
N ASP A 145 7.19 -6.31 -17.84
CA ASP A 145 8.62 -6.56 -18.00
C ASP A 145 9.30 -6.92 -16.67
N CYS A 146 8.55 -7.49 -15.75
CA CYS A 146 9.05 -7.79 -14.42
C CYS A 146 9.86 -9.09 -14.43
N PRO A 147 11.02 -9.12 -13.74
CA PRO A 147 11.74 -10.37 -13.53
C PRO A 147 10.77 -11.38 -12.94
N SER A 148 10.70 -12.60 -13.48
CA SER A 148 9.85 -13.63 -12.88
C SER A 148 10.28 -13.84 -11.43
N LEU A 149 9.28 -14.02 -10.54
CA LEU A 149 9.44 -14.41 -9.13
C LEU A 149 10.02 -15.84 -8.98
N ALA A 150 11.03 -16.19 -9.78
CA ALA A 150 11.85 -17.36 -9.54
C ALA A 150 12.89 -16.99 -8.49
N MET A 151 12.64 -17.45 -7.25
CA MET A 151 13.56 -17.45 -6.10
C MET A 151 13.58 -16.19 -5.22
N VAL A 152 12.60 -16.07 -4.32
CA VAL A 152 12.91 -15.88 -2.89
C VAL A 152 12.03 -16.84 -2.10
N LEU A 153 12.55 -18.05 -1.87
CA LEU A 153 12.08 -18.94 -0.82
C LEU A 153 12.69 -18.42 0.49
N VAL A 154 11.86 -17.95 1.40
CA VAL A 154 12.12 -17.95 2.85
C VAL A 154 10.88 -18.49 3.54
#